data_AF-A2H739-F1
#
_entry.id   AF-A2H739-F1
#
_cell.length_a   1.000
_cell.length_b   1.000
_cell.length_c   1.000
_cell.angle_alpha   90.00
_cell.angle_beta   90.00
_cell.angle_gamma   90.00
#
_symmetry.space_group_name_H-M   'P 1'
#
loop_
_entity.id
_entity.type
_entity.pdbx_description
1 polymer ?
#
loop_
_entity_poly.entity_id
_entity_poly.type
_entity_poly.pdbx_seq_one_letter_code
_entity_poly.pdbx_strand_id
1 'polypeptide(L)'
;MFEMKRAIDALVVLAGKVSEYNAKMNPQCSKCKAAMRKYNYSVKEIERMRNDYADLKKEAEKPAENKMDMLAFLNKNYPTAEDFLLSDVKKKYKETFGIVKTFDVLTEEIEATKLFRISNIHRTIHVKRL
;
A
#
# COMPACT_ATOMS: atom_id res chain seq x y z
N MET A 1 -37.88 -52.06 31.17
CA MET A 1 -37.74 -50.59 31.01
C MET A 1 -36.65 -49.99 31.90
N PHE A 2 -36.45 -50.51 33.13
CA PHE A 2 -35.43 -50.01 34.08
C PHE A 2 -33.97 -50.13 33.57
N GLU A 3 -33.61 -51.23 32.91
CA GLU A 3 -32.24 -51.46 32.42
C GLU A 3 -31.85 -50.57 31.24
N MET A 4 -32.79 -50.33 30.31
CA MET A 4 -32.59 -49.39 29.20
C MET A 4 -32.35 -47.97 29.71
N LYS A 5 -33.12 -47.54 30.73
CA LYS A 5 -32.92 -46.22 31.35
C LYS A 5 -31.54 -46.10 32.00
N ARG A 6 -31.09 -47.12 32.74
CA ARG A 6 -29.73 -47.16 33.30
C ARG A 6 -28.63 -47.12 32.25
N ALA A 7 -28.82 -47.80 31.11
CA ALA A 7 -27.87 -47.77 30.01
C ALA A 7 -27.78 -46.38 29.38
N ILE A 8 -28.92 -45.71 29.18
CA ILE A 8 -28.97 -44.32 28.68
C ILE A 8 -28.29 -43.37 29.67
N ASP A 9 -28.59 -43.47 30.97
CA ASP A 9 -27.98 -42.64 32.00
C ASP A 9 -26.45 -42.85 32.05
N ALA A 10 -25.99 -44.09 31.93
CA ALA A 10 -24.56 -44.42 31.88
C ALA A 10 -23.88 -43.84 30.62
N LEU A 11 -24.53 -43.87 29.46
CA LEU A 11 -24.03 -43.28 28.22
C LEU A 11 -23.92 -41.75 28.33
N VAL A 12 -24.90 -41.08 28.93
CA VAL A 12 -24.87 -39.63 29.17
C VAL A 12 -23.68 -39.26 30.07
N VAL A 13 -23.48 -40.00 31.15
CA VAL A 13 -22.33 -39.78 32.06
C VAL A 13 -21.00 -40.01 31.34
N LEU A 14 -20.90 -41.05 30.51
CA LEU A 14 -19.71 -41.33 29.70
C LEU A 14 -19.42 -40.22 28.69
N ALA A 15 -20.44 -39.74 27.98
CA ALA A 15 -20.30 -38.63 27.03
C ALA A 15 -19.82 -37.35 27.72
N GLY A 16 -20.32 -37.06 28.93
CA GLY A 16 -19.85 -35.97 29.77
C GLY A 16 -18.36 -36.10 30.12
N LYS A 17 -17.94 -37.29 30.58
CA LYS A 17 -16.52 -37.57 30.92
C LYS A 17 -15.59 -37.47 29.71
N VAL A 18 -16.02 -37.95 28.54
CA VAL A 18 -15.25 -37.84 27.29
C VAL A 18 -15.07 -36.37 26.89
N SER A 19 -16.12 -35.56 27.03
CA SER A 19 -16.08 -34.13 26.72
C SER A 19 -15.15 -33.37 27.66
N GLU A 20 -15.23 -33.66 28.97
CA GLU A 20 -14.34 -33.11 29.99
C GLU A 20 -12.88 -33.50 29.74
N TYR A 21 -12.62 -34.77 29.43
CA TYR A 21 -11.28 -35.26 29.14
C TYR A 21 -10.71 -34.59 27.89
N ASN A 22 -11.48 -34.47 26.81
CA ASN A 22 -11.06 -33.78 25.58
C ASN A 22 -10.73 -32.30 25.83
N ALA A 23 -11.52 -31.61 26.66
CA ALA A 23 -11.27 -30.23 27.04
C ALA A 23 -9.97 -30.07 27.86
N LYS A 24 -9.64 -31.04 28.73
CA LYS A 24 -8.43 -31.03 29.56
C LYS A 24 -7.17 -31.48 28.82
N MET A 25 -7.31 -32.37 27.85
CA MET A 25 -6.17 -32.96 27.13
C MET A 25 -5.69 -32.14 25.93
N ASN A 26 -6.52 -31.23 25.41
CA ASN A 26 -6.11 -30.36 24.30
C ASN A 26 -6.40 -28.85 24.51
N PRO A 27 -6.07 -28.27 25.67
CA PRO A 27 -6.14 -26.82 25.82
C PRO A 27 -5.13 -26.20 24.87
N GLN A 28 -5.58 -25.34 23.96
CA GLN A 28 -4.66 -24.54 23.15
C GLN A 28 -3.71 -23.80 24.10
N CYS A 29 -2.45 -24.26 24.12
CA CYS A 29 -1.45 -23.74 25.04
C CYS A 29 -1.25 -22.25 24.79
N SER A 30 -0.91 -21.46 25.82
CA SER A 30 -0.71 -20.00 25.67
C SER A 30 0.31 -19.67 24.57
N LYS A 31 1.35 -20.49 24.42
CA LYS A 31 2.35 -20.42 23.34
C LYS A 31 1.74 -20.70 21.97
N CYS A 32 0.87 -21.71 21.85
CA CYS A 32 0.17 -22.11 20.65
C CYS A 32 -0.78 -21.00 20.18
N LYS A 33 -1.53 -20.39 21.11
CA LYS A 33 -2.39 -19.23 20.83
C LYS A 33 -1.57 -18.02 20.40
N ALA A 34 -0.42 -17.77 21.03
CA ALA A 34 0.46 -16.68 20.64
C ALA A 34 1.05 -16.89 19.24
N ALA A 35 1.46 -18.11 18.89
CA ALA A 35 1.93 -18.46 17.55
C ALA A 35 0.83 -18.24 16.49
N MET A 36 -0.40 -18.70 16.77
CA MET A 36 -1.54 -18.48 15.87
C MET A 36 -1.85 -16.99 15.69
N ARG A 37 -1.80 -16.19 16.76
CA ARG A 37 -1.98 -14.74 16.67
C ARG A 37 -0.91 -14.07 15.80
N LYS A 38 0.36 -14.45 15.97
CA LYS A 38 1.46 -13.95 15.13
C LYS A 38 1.25 -14.30 13.66
N TYR A 39 0.91 -15.55 13.37
CA TYR A 39 0.59 -16.00 12.01
C TYR A 39 -0.55 -15.18 11.39
N ASN A 40 -1.68 -15.04 12.11
CA ASN A 40 -2.82 -14.27 11.62
C ASN A 40 -2.48 -12.79 11.39
N TYR A 41 -1.62 -12.20 12.23
CA TYR A 41 -1.14 -10.84 12.02
C TYR A 41 -0.29 -10.73 10.74
N SER A 42 0.65 -11.66 10.54
CA SER A 42 1.48 -11.70 9.34
C SER A 42 0.65 -11.87 8.07
N VAL A 43 -0.38 -12.73 8.09
CA VAL A 43 -1.30 -12.89 6.95
C VAL A 43 -2.02 -11.57 6.64
N LYS A 44 -2.53 -10.86 7.66
CA LYS A 44 -3.21 -9.56 7.48
C LYS A 44 -2.29 -8.45 6.95
N GLU A 45 -1.02 -8.45 7.33
CA GLU A 45 -0.04 -7.52 6.76
C GLU A 45 0.23 -7.83 5.29
N ILE A 46 0.42 -9.12 4.93
CA ILE A 46 0.62 -9.54 3.54
C ILE A 46 -0.59 -9.18 2.67
N GLU A 47 -1.81 -9.39 3.16
CA GLU A 47 -3.03 -9.01 2.46
C GLU A 47 -3.12 -7.50 2.21
N ARG A 48 -2.74 -6.68 3.21
CA ARG A 48 -2.65 -5.22 3.03
C ARG A 48 -1.65 -4.83 1.96
N MET A 49 -0.43 -5.37 2.02
CA MET A 49 0.60 -5.10 1.02
C MET A 49 0.17 -5.50 -0.40
N ARG A 50 -0.57 -6.61 -0.54
CA ARG A 50 -1.13 -7.05 -1.83
C ARG A 50 -2.18 -6.07 -2.36
N ASN A 51 -3.03 -5.54 -1.49
CA ASN A 51 -4.03 -4.55 -1.88
C ASN A 51 -3.35 -3.23 -2.31
N ASP A 52 -2.39 -2.75 -1.52
CA ASP A 52 -1.59 -1.56 -1.86
C ASP A 52 -0.89 -1.74 -3.22
N TYR A 53 -0.32 -2.91 -3.47
CA TYR A 53 0.30 -3.24 -4.75
C TYR A 53 -0.72 -3.29 -5.89
N ALA A 54 -1.91 -3.83 -5.66
CA ALA A 54 -2.96 -3.86 -6.68
C ALA A 54 -3.44 -2.45 -7.04
N ASP A 55 -3.52 -1.53 -6.08
CA ASP A 55 -3.88 -0.14 -6.32
C ASP A 55 -2.77 0.60 -7.08
N LEU A 56 -1.50 0.42 -6.69
CA LEU A 56 -0.34 0.92 -7.45
C LEU A 56 -0.31 0.38 -8.88
N LYS A 57 -0.62 -0.91 -9.06
CA LYS A 57 -0.69 -1.54 -10.38
C LYS A 57 -1.83 -0.95 -11.22
N LYS A 58 -3.01 -0.74 -10.64
CA LYS A 58 -4.12 -0.04 -11.33
C LYS A 58 -3.75 1.40 -11.70
N GLU A 59 -3.02 2.10 -10.83
CA GLU A 59 -2.51 3.44 -11.14
C GLU A 59 -1.48 3.44 -12.28
N ALA A 60 -0.61 2.42 -12.34
CA ALA A 60 0.33 2.23 -13.43
C ALA A 60 -0.31 1.74 -14.73
N GLU A 61 -1.42 1.00 -14.65
CA GLU A 61 -2.22 0.50 -15.77
C GLU A 61 -3.20 1.53 -16.33
N LYS A 62 -3.44 2.65 -15.62
CA LYS A 62 -4.10 3.80 -16.24
C LYS A 62 -3.28 4.14 -17.50
N PRO A 63 -3.90 4.16 -18.69
CA PRO A 63 -3.15 4.30 -19.93
C PRO A 63 -2.29 5.56 -19.86
N ALA A 64 -1.09 5.48 -20.43
CA ALA A 64 -0.14 6.59 -20.54
C ALA A 64 -0.65 7.74 -21.44
N GLU A 65 -1.97 7.91 -21.54
CA GLU A 65 -2.70 8.80 -22.44
C GLU A 65 -2.63 10.27 -22.03
N ASN A 66 -2.09 10.58 -20.85
CA ASN A 66 -1.82 11.96 -20.43
C ASN A 66 -0.33 12.20 -20.11
N LYS A 67 0.60 11.47 -20.72
CA LYS A 67 2.01 11.91 -20.79
C LYS A 67 2.12 13.02 -21.84
N MET A 68 1.58 14.19 -21.54
CA MET A 68 1.97 15.41 -22.26
C MET A 68 3.50 15.47 -22.21
N ASP A 69 4.14 15.70 -23.35
CA ASP A 69 5.58 15.96 -23.41
C ASP A 69 5.92 17.03 -22.36
N MET A 70 6.88 16.73 -21.47
CA MET A 70 7.26 17.64 -20.39
C MET A 70 7.67 19.00 -20.92
N LEU A 71 8.24 19.04 -22.13
CA LEU A 71 8.53 20.28 -22.82
C LEU A 71 7.25 21.08 -23.15
N ALA A 72 6.22 20.42 -23.69
CA ALA A 72 4.94 21.05 -23.99
C ALA A 72 4.24 21.54 -22.72
N PHE A 73 4.32 20.77 -21.62
CA PHE A 73 3.81 21.18 -20.32
C PHE A 73 4.51 22.44 -19.80
N LEU A 74 5.85 22.48 -19.83
CA LEU A 74 6.61 23.63 -19.35
C LEU A 74 6.36 24.88 -20.20
N ASN A 75 6.38 24.76 -21.53
CA ASN A 75 6.14 25.92 -22.40
C ASN A 75 4.72 26.47 -22.28
N LYS A 76 3.72 25.62 -22.01
CA LYS A 76 2.34 26.07 -21.76
C LYS A 76 2.19 26.80 -20.41
N ASN A 77 2.86 26.30 -19.37
CA ASN A 77 2.68 26.80 -18.00
C ASN A 77 3.66 27.91 -17.59
N TYR A 78 4.77 28.03 -18.32
CA TYR A 78 5.89 28.93 -18.08
C TYR A 78 6.43 29.49 -19.42
N PRO A 79 5.60 30.15 -20.23
CA PRO A 79 5.96 30.55 -21.60
C PRO A 79 7.15 31.52 -21.63
N THR A 80 7.20 32.47 -20.69
CA THR A 80 8.20 33.54 -20.63
C THR A 80 9.06 33.51 -19.36
N ALA A 81 8.83 32.56 -18.45
CA ALA A 81 9.59 32.49 -17.21
C ALA A 81 10.98 31.91 -17.47
N GLU A 82 12.01 32.65 -17.08
CA GLU A 82 13.41 32.23 -17.15
C GLU A 82 13.85 31.43 -15.92
N ASP A 83 13.22 31.67 -14.76
CA ASP A 83 13.49 31.00 -13.49
C ASP A 83 12.17 30.78 -12.73
N PHE A 84 11.94 29.55 -12.27
CA PHE A 84 10.77 29.18 -11.47
C PHE A 84 11.08 27.97 -10.57
N LEU A 85 10.27 27.75 -9.53
CA LEU A 85 10.52 26.71 -8.55
C LEU A 85 10.07 25.32 -9.03
N LEU A 86 10.88 24.30 -8.77
CA LEU A 86 10.52 22.90 -9.04
C LEU A 86 9.32 22.44 -8.19
N SER A 87 9.14 23.02 -7.00
CA SER A 87 7.94 22.82 -6.17
C SER A 87 6.66 23.26 -6.89
N ASP A 88 6.72 24.35 -7.62
CA ASP A 88 5.57 24.91 -8.34
C ASP A 88 5.25 24.04 -9.55
N VAL A 89 6.27 23.55 -10.26
CA VAL A 89 6.12 22.58 -11.35
C VAL A 89 5.42 21.32 -10.84
N LYS A 90 5.87 20.76 -9.72
CA LYS A 90 5.26 19.58 -9.10
C LYS A 90 3.80 19.79 -8.76
N LYS A 91 3.46 20.95 -8.18
CA LYS A 91 2.08 21.31 -7.84
C LYS A 91 1.20 21.40 -9.09
N LYS A 92 1.62 22.17 -10.10
CA LYS A 92 0.86 22.33 -11.37
C LYS A 92 0.72 21.02 -12.13
N TYR A 93 1.74 20.16 -12.11
CA TYR A 93 1.70 18.86 -12.78
C TYR A 93 0.64 17.95 -12.15
N LYS A 94 0.59 17.91 -10.80
CA LYS A 94 -0.45 17.19 -10.06
C LYS A 94 -1.85 17.74 -10.36
N GLU A 95 -2.00 19.06 -10.40
CA GLU A 95 -3.29 19.71 -10.70
C GLU A 95 -3.77 19.43 -12.13
N THR A 96 -2.83 19.36 -13.10
CA THR A 96 -3.16 19.16 -14.52
C THR A 96 -3.48 17.71 -14.84
N PHE A 97 -2.73 16.76 -14.29
CA PHE A 97 -2.80 15.35 -14.68
C PHE A 97 -3.34 14.44 -13.58
N GLY A 98 -3.52 14.93 -12.36
CA GLY A 98 -3.90 14.11 -11.20
C GLY A 98 -2.77 13.17 -10.73
N ILE A 99 -1.57 13.25 -11.32
CA ILE A 99 -0.44 12.36 -11.06
C ILE A 99 0.58 13.06 -10.17
N VAL A 100 0.97 12.41 -9.08
CA VAL A 100 2.05 12.89 -8.20
C VAL A 100 3.38 12.34 -8.70
N LYS A 101 4.30 13.22 -9.12
CA LYS A 101 5.69 12.86 -9.42
C LYS A 101 6.63 13.24 -8.27
N THR A 102 7.67 12.44 -8.03
CA THR A 102 8.75 12.79 -7.10
C THR A 102 9.61 13.90 -7.70
N PHE A 103 10.42 14.58 -6.86
CA PHE A 103 11.33 15.61 -7.36
C PHE A 103 12.41 15.03 -8.27
N ASP A 104 12.86 13.80 -8.00
CA ASP A 104 13.88 13.13 -8.81
C ASP A 104 13.37 12.86 -10.23
N VAL A 105 12.16 12.27 -10.36
CA VAL A 105 11.54 12.02 -11.68
C VAL A 105 11.31 13.32 -12.45
N LEU A 106 10.82 14.37 -11.79
CA LEU A 106 10.63 15.66 -12.46
C LEU A 106 11.96 16.26 -12.90
N THR A 107 13.02 16.12 -12.11
CA THR A 107 14.36 16.63 -12.46
C THR A 107 14.87 15.94 -13.72
N GLU A 108 14.84 14.60 -13.76
CA GLU A 108 15.27 13.81 -14.91
C GLU A 108 14.51 14.17 -16.18
N GLU A 109 13.19 14.28 -16.10
CA GLU A 109 12.37 14.61 -17.27
C GLU A 109 12.56 16.05 -17.76
N ILE A 110 12.77 17.01 -16.85
CA ILE A 110 13.01 18.41 -17.22
C ILE A 110 14.38 18.55 -17.88
N GLU A 111 15.43 17.93 -17.34
CA GLU A 111 16.77 17.98 -17.93
C GLU A 111 16.83 17.24 -19.27
N ALA A 112 16.03 16.17 -19.44
CA ALA A 112 15.90 15.47 -20.72
C ALA A 112 15.37 16.37 -21.85
N THR A 113 14.65 17.46 -21.54
CA THR A 113 14.19 18.43 -22.56
C THR A 113 15.33 19.23 -23.19
N LYS A 114 16.52 19.29 -22.56
CA LYS A 114 17.68 20.08 -22.99
C LYS A 114 17.44 21.59 -23.18
N LEU A 115 16.28 22.11 -22.76
CA LEU A 115 15.92 23.53 -22.82
C LEU A 115 15.85 24.19 -21.44
N PHE A 116 15.92 23.37 -20.39
CA PHE A 116 15.92 23.80 -19.01
C PHE A 116 17.02 23.07 -18.25
N ARG A 117 17.53 23.70 -17.21
CA ARG A 117 18.47 23.14 -16.25
C ARG A 117 17.94 23.27 -14.83
N ILE A 118 18.28 22.33 -13.97
CA ILE A 118 18.00 22.42 -12.55
C ILE A 118 19.16 23.11 -11.83
N SER A 119 18.84 23.96 -10.87
CA SER A 119 19.82 24.58 -9.97
C SER A 119 19.31 24.55 -8.53
N ASN A 120 20.20 24.36 -7.57
CA ASN A 120 19.85 24.35 -6.15
C ASN A 120 20.51 25.54 -5.46
N ILE A 121 19.71 26.40 -4.86
CA ILE A 121 20.15 27.57 -4.11
C ILE A 121 19.55 27.46 -2.72
N HIS A 122 20.39 27.29 -1.70
CA HIS A 122 19.97 27.21 -0.30
C HIS A 122 18.82 26.20 -0.03
N ARG A 123 18.91 24.99 -0.61
CA ARG A 123 17.89 23.91 -0.52
C ARG A 123 16.60 24.19 -1.29
N THR A 124 16.51 25.30 -1.99
CA THR A 124 15.43 25.61 -2.91
C THR A 124 15.85 25.22 -4.32
N ILE A 125 15.02 24.41 -4.98
CA ILE A 125 15.32 23.89 -6.32
C ILE A 125 14.61 24.75 -7.36
N HIS A 126 15.40 25.31 -8.25
CA HIS A 126 15.01 26.20 -9.35
C HIS A 126 15.16 25.48 -10.68
N VAL A 127 14.20 25.71 -11.57
CA VAL A 127 14.23 25.35 -12.98
C VAL A 127 14.54 26.61 -13.77
N LYS A 128 15.65 26.58 -14.51
CA LYS A 128 16.12 27.72 -15.31
C LYS A 128 16.10 27.38 -16.78
N ARG A 129 15.58 28.28 -17.62
CA ARG A 129 15.65 28.15 -19.07
C ARG A 129 17.10 28.35 -19.54
N LEU A 130 17.53 27.58 -20.54
CA LEU A 130 18.86 27.68 -21.17
C LEU A 130 18.89 28.73 -22.28
#